data_AF-A0A139NAW5-F1
#
_entry.id   AF-A0A139NAW5-F1
#
_cell.length_a   1.000
_cell.length_b   1.000
_cell.length_c   1.000
_cell.angle_alpha   90.00
_cell.angle_beta   90.00
_cell.angle_gamma   90.00
#
_symmetry.space_group_name_H-M   'P 1'
#
loop_
_entity.id
_entity.type
_entity.pdbx_description
1 polymer ?
#
loop_
_entity_poly.entity_id
_entity_poly.type
_entity_poly.pdbx_seq_one_letter_code
_entity_poly.pdbx_strand_id
1 'polypeptide(L)'
;MLETDEDALVCDLAETYGIYDYRQLPAWRVAVFAYGLREDSRIKLVMSGQRVAFDTMLWAGIFDRLSQLVWAKTKDAAKGRNQPKSILDSLTQQVKEREEMVFASGEEFEIYRQKLLEEMGGED
;
A
#
# COMPACT_ATOMS: atom_id res chain seq x y z
N MET A 1 7.40 3.50 -19.96
CA MET A 1 7.28 2.04 -20.12
C MET A 1 8.65 1.40 -20.09
N LEU A 2 9.42 1.35 -21.20
CA LEU A 2 10.75 0.72 -21.20
C LEU A 2 11.71 1.26 -20.12
N GLU A 3 11.83 2.59 -20.02
CA GLU A 3 12.65 3.23 -18.98
C GLU A 3 12.08 3.04 -17.57
N THR A 4 10.76 2.84 -17.46
CA THR A 4 10.09 2.70 -16.17
C THR A 4 10.35 1.33 -15.56
N ASP A 5 10.10 0.27 -16.34
CA ASP A 5 10.30 -1.13 -15.97
C ASP A 5 10.18 -1.98 -17.23
N GLU A 6 11.32 -2.33 -17.85
CA GLU A 6 11.34 -3.14 -19.07
C GLU A 6 10.84 -4.57 -18.80
N ASP A 7 11.21 -5.16 -17.66
CA ASP A 7 10.85 -6.54 -17.32
C ASP A 7 9.34 -6.69 -17.13
N ALA A 8 8.70 -5.73 -16.45
CA ALA A 8 7.24 -5.69 -16.33
C ALA A 8 6.55 -5.60 -17.69
N LEU A 9 7.07 -4.77 -18.61
CA LEU A 9 6.53 -4.67 -19.96
C LEU A 9 6.69 -5.98 -20.73
N VAL A 10 7.86 -6.62 -20.67
CA VAL A 10 8.11 -7.92 -21.33
C VAL A 10 7.14 -8.98 -20.80
N CYS A 11 6.95 -9.05 -19.48
CA CYS A 11 6.00 -9.97 -18.86
C CYS A 11 4.57 -9.73 -19.34
N ASP A 12 4.13 -8.46 -19.38
CA ASP A 12 2.77 -8.12 -19.82
C ASP A 12 2.55 -8.42 -21.32
N LEU A 13 3.56 -8.19 -22.17
CA LEU A 13 3.52 -8.52 -23.59
C LEU A 13 3.49 -10.04 -23.83
N ALA A 14 4.26 -10.79 -23.06
CA ALA A 14 4.27 -12.26 -23.10
C ALA A 14 2.92 -12.84 -22.63
N GLU A 15 2.39 -12.35 -21.51
CA GLU A 15 1.11 -12.80 -20.95
C GLU A 15 -0.08 -12.49 -21.87
N THR A 16 -0.12 -11.28 -22.44
CA THR A 16 -1.28 -10.80 -23.20
C THR A 16 -1.25 -11.23 -24.67
N TYR A 17 -0.07 -11.21 -25.29
CA TYR A 17 0.06 -11.37 -26.75
C TYR A 17 1.00 -12.51 -27.15
N GLY A 18 1.66 -13.19 -26.21
CA GLY A 18 2.65 -14.23 -26.51
C GLY A 18 3.95 -13.69 -27.12
N ILE A 19 4.26 -12.42 -26.90
CA ILE A 19 5.47 -11.77 -27.44
C ILE A 19 6.58 -11.84 -26.38
N TYR A 20 7.47 -12.83 -26.50
CA TYR A 20 8.57 -13.06 -25.55
C TYR A 20 9.81 -12.21 -25.85
N ASP A 21 10.06 -11.91 -27.12
CA ASP A 21 11.08 -10.96 -27.54
C ASP A 21 10.41 -9.90 -28.40
N TYR A 22 10.25 -8.69 -27.84
CA TYR A 22 9.63 -7.58 -28.56
C TYR A 22 10.61 -6.92 -29.55
N ARG A 23 11.93 -7.16 -29.43
CA ARG A 23 12.96 -6.54 -30.28
C ARG A 23 12.90 -7.02 -31.72
N GLN A 24 12.27 -8.17 -31.97
CA GLN A 24 11.97 -8.67 -33.32
C GLN A 24 10.90 -7.86 -34.06
N LEU A 25 10.17 -6.99 -33.35
CA LEU A 25 9.06 -6.20 -33.91
C LEU A 25 9.49 -4.75 -34.15
N PRO A 26 8.90 -4.06 -35.14
CA PRO A 26 9.08 -2.62 -35.30
C PRO A 26 8.64 -1.85 -34.04
N ALA A 27 9.40 -0.83 -33.65
CA ALA A 27 9.15 -0.05 -32.44
C ALA A 27 7.72 0.50 -32.34
N TRP A 28 7.16 0.99 -33.45
CA TRP A 28 5.78 1.51 -33.48
C TRP A 28 4.74 0.43 -33.15
N ARG A 29 4.99 -0.83 -33.53
CA ARG A 29 4.07 -1.94 -33.26
C ARG A 29 4.15 -2.36 -31.79
N VAL A 30 5.35 -2.37 -31.23
CA VAL A 30 5.54 -2.60 -29.78
C VAL A 30 4.82 -1.53 -28.97
N ALA A 31 4.91 -0.26 -29.38
CA ALA A 31 4.20 0.83 -28.72
C ALA A 31 2.67 0.66 -28.74
N VAL A 32 2.10 0.20 -29.87
CA VAL A 32 0.65 -0.09 -29.95
C VAL A 32 0.26 -1.21 -28.99
N PHE A 33 1.03 -2.30 -28.92
CA PHE A 33 0.73 -3.40 -27.99
C PHE A 33 0.87 -2.99 -26.53
N ALA A 34 1.93 -2.26 -26.20
CA ALA A 34 2.18 -1.74 -24.86
C ALA A 34 1.06 -0.80 -24.40
N TYR A 35 0.60 0.10 -25.29
CA TYR A 35 -0.52 0.99 -25.01
C TYR A 35 -1.84 0.22 -24.82
N GLY A 36 -2.05 -0.84 -25.62
CA GLY A 36 -3.24 -1.69 -25.59
C GLY A 36 -3.31 -2.69 -24.42
N LEU A 37 -2.31 -2.75 -23.55
CA LEU A 37 -2.37 -3.56 -22.32
C LEU A 37 -3.55 -3.12 -21.43
N ARG A 38 -4.08 -4.03 -20.61
CA ARG A 38 -5.13 -3.68 -19.64
C ARG A 38 -4.61 -2.69 -18.61
N GLU A 39 -5.48 -1.87 -18.04
CA GLU A 39 -5.10 -0.84 -17.04
C GLU A 39 -4.47 -1.42 -15.76
N ASP A 40 -4.79 -2.68 -15.44
CA ASP A 40 -4.22 -3.42 -14.31
C ASP A 40 -2.97 -4.23 -14.67
N SER A 41 -2.42 -4.06 -15.89
CA SER A 41 -1.14 -4.69 -16.24
C SER A 41 0.00 -4.14 -15.37
N ARG A 42 1.05 -4.94 -15.17
CA ARG A 42 2.16 -4.60 -14.28
C ARG A 42 2.77 -3.26 -14.65
N ILE A 43 3.08 -3.04 -15.94
CA ILE A 43 3.71 -1.79 -16.38
C ILE A 43 2.79 -0.58 -16.17
N LYS A 44 1.48 -0.72 -16.38
CA LYS A 44 0.53 0.37 -16.18
C LYS A 44 0.33 0.69 -14.70
N LEU A 45 0.30 -0.33 -13.84
CA LEU A 45 0.29 -0.14 -12.38
C LEU A 45 1.56 0.59 -11.91
N VAL A 46 2.74 0.14 -12.32
CA VAL A 46 4.03 0.80 -11.99
C VAL A 46 4.03 2.26 -12.46
N MET A 47 3.63 2.52 -13.71
CA MET A 47 3.57 3.87 -14.26
C MET A 47 2.55 4.78 -13.55
N SER A 48 1.46 4.21 -13.03
CA SER A 48 0.46 4.96 -12.26
C SER A 48 0.88 5.21 -10.79
N GLY A 49 2.00 4.60 -10.34
CA GLY A 49 2.42 4.62 -8.95
C GLY A 49 1.48 3.83 -8.02
N GLN A 50 0.54 3.06 -8.56
CA GLN A 50 -0.39 2.25 -7.80
C GLN A 50 0.18 0.85 -7.58
N ARG A 51 0.00 0.33 -6.36
CA ARG A 51 0.42 -1.05 -6.00
C ARG A 51 -0.59 -2.11 -6.39
N VAL A 52 -1.85 -1.71 -6.52
CA VAL A 52 -2.98 -2.58 -6.81
C VAL A 52 -3.91 -1.87 -7.79
N ALA A 53 -4.70 -2.65 -8.54
CA ALA A 53 -5.68 -2.12 -9.47
C ALA A 53 -6.72 -1.22 -8.77
N PHE A 54 -7.24 -0.24 -9.51
CA PHE A 54 -8.25 0.69 -9.01
C PHE A 54 -9.49 -0.02 -8.47
N ASP A 55 -9.99 -1.03 -9.19
CA ASP A 55 -11.15 -1.80 -8.76
C ASP A 55 -10.89 -2.50 -7.42
N THR A 56 -9.69 -3.04 -7.20
CA THR A 56 -9.30 -3.62 -5.91
C THR A 56 -9.34 -2.60 -4.77
N MET A 57 -8.89 -1.36 -5.03
CA MET A 57 -9.03 -0.28 -4.05
C MET A 57 -10.49 0.04 -3.75
N LEU A 58 -11.34 0.08 -4.79
CA LEU A 58 -12.77 0.31 -4.64
C LEU A 58 -13.44 -0.78 -3.80
N TRP A 59 -13.13 -2.06 -4.07
CA TRP A 59 -13.62 -3.20 -3.29
C TRP A 59 -13.18 -3.16 -1.83
N ALA A 60 -11.90 -2.87 -1.57
CA ALA A 60 -11.38 -2.73 -0.22
C ALA A 60 -12.08 -1.60 0.53
N GLY A 61 -12.26 -0.44 -0.12
CA GLY A 61 -12.98 0.69 0.45
C GLY A 61 -14.44 0.36 0.80
N ILE A 62 -15.16 -0.33 -0.07
CA ILE A 62 -16.53 -0.79 0.21
C ILE A 62 -16.56 -1.72 1.43
N PHE A 63 -15.65 -2.70 1.46
CA PHE A 63 -15.54 -3.64 2.58
C PHE A 63 -15.23 -2.93 3.90
N ASP A 64 -14.32 -1.95 3.90
CA ASP A 64 -13.97 -1.18 5.08
C ASP A 64 -15.16 -0.38 5.61
N ARG A 65 -15.92 0.28 4.72
CA ARG A 65 -17.12 1.02 5.12
C ARG A 65 -18.20 0.10 5.67
N LEU A 66 -18.40 -1.07 5.05
CA LEU A 66 -19.35 -2.06 5.55
C LEU A 66 -18.94 -2.58 6.92
N SER A 67 -17.66 -2.93 7.10
CA SER A 67 -17.13 -3.42 8.37
C SER A 67 -17.30 -2.39 9.49
N GLN A 68 -17.03 -1.12 9.20
CA GLN A 68 -17.27 -0.01 10.13
C GLN A 68 -18.74 0.13 10.51
N LEU A 69 -19.66 0.06 9.53
CA LEU A 69 -21.11 0.15 9.79
C LEU A 69 -21.62 -1.02 10.65
N VAL A 70 -21.14 -2.23 10.41
CA VAL A 70 -21.49 -3.42 11.21
C VAL A 70 -20.93 -3.27 12.62
N TRP A 71 -19.65 -2.90 12.75
CA TRP A 71 -19.01 -2.69 14.05
C TRP A 71 -19.71 -1.62 14.87
N ALA A 72 -20.10 -0.49 14.27
CA ALA A 72 -20.79 0.61 14.94
C ALA A 72 -22.10 0.20 15.65
N LYS A 73 -22.69 -0.94 15.26
CA LYS A 73 -23.92 -1.49 15.86
C LYS A 73 -23.63 -2.52 16.98
N THR A 74 -22.38 -2.69 17.39
CA THR A 74 -21.98 -3.68 18.41
C THR A 74 -21.80 -3.06 19.79
N LYS A 75 -21.81 -3.90 20.84
CA LYS A 75 -21.45 -3.48 22.21
C LYS A 75 -19.99 -3.04 22.33
N ASP A 76 -19.13 -3.58 21.48
CA ASP A 76 -17.70 -3.25 21.46
C ASP A 76 -17.48 -1.82 20.96
N ALA A 77 -18.23 -1.39 19.93
CA ALA A 77 -18.18 -0.01 19.46
C ALA A 77 -18.59 1.00 20.53
N ALA A 78 -19.62 0.70 21.35
CA ALA A 78 -20.00 1.56 22.47
C ALA A 78 -18.87 1.73 23.52
N LYS A 79 -17.91 0.79 23.56
CA LYS A 79 -16.73 0.83 24.43
C LYS A 79 -15.44 1.17 23.69
N GLY A 80 -15.51 1.50 22.40
CA GLY A 80 -14.36 1.80 21.55
C GLY A 80 -13.40 0.62 21.35
N ARG A 81 -13.86 -0.63 21.47
CA ARG A 81 -13.02 -1.83 21.37
C ARG A 81 -13.17 -2.50 20.00
N ASN A 82 -12.14 -3.25 19.59
CA ASN A 82 -12.17 -4.12 18.42
C ASN A 82 -12.59 -3.41 17.11
N GLN A 83 -12.16 -2.16 16.93
CA GLN A 83 -12.44 -1.43 15.70
C GLN A 83 -11.78 -2.15 14.50
N PRO A 84 -12.51 -2.39 13.40
CA PRO A 84 -11.94 -3.00 12.20
C PRO A 84 -10.81 -2.15 11.62
N LYS A 85 -9.71 -2.80 11.24
CA LYS A 85 -8.60 -2.17 10.52
C LYS A 85 -8.99 -1.97 9.05
N SER A 86 -8.54 -0.87 8.46
CA SER A 86 -8.74 -0.58 7.03
C SER A 86 -7.87 -1.48 6.16
N ILE A 87 -8.51 -2.28 5.30
CA ILE A 87 -7.82 -3.07 4.27
C ILE A 87 -7.27 -2.14 3.20
N LEU A 88 -8.04 -1.11 2.79
CA LEU A 88 -7.60 -0.15 1.80
C LEU A 88 -6.31 0.55 2.23
N ASP A 89 -6.22 0.94 3.49
CA ASP A 89 -5.01 1.55 4.05
C ASP A 89 -3.84 0.56 3.99
N SER A 90 -4.08 -0.71 4.32
CA SER A 90 -3.04 -1.76 4.28
C SER A 90 -2.53 -2.02 2.85
N LEU A 91 -3.37 -1.84 1.82
CA LEU A 91 -2.99 -2.01 0.42
C LEU A 91 -2.28 -0.79 -0.17
N THR A 92 -2.60 0.42 0.32
CA THR A 92 -2.14 1.70 -0.24
C THR A 92 -1.00 2.34 0.54
N GLN A 93 -0.87 2.04 1.83
CA GLN A 93 0.25 2.51 2.64
C GLN A 93 1.54 1.90 2.11
N GLN A 94 2.47 2.77 1.67
CA GLN A 94 3.87 2.47 1.83
C GLN A 94 4.10 2.22 3.31
N VAL A 95 4.82 1.16 3.68
CA VAL A 95 5.14 0.85 5.07
C VAL A 95 5.79 2.11 5.65
N LYS A 96 5.02 2.91 6.39
CA LYS A 96 5.60 3.93 7.24
C LYS A 96 6.27 3.13 8.34
N GLU A 97 7.59 3.23 8.43
CA GLU A 97 8.26 2.86 9.66
C GLU A 97 7.52 3.59 10.78
N ARG A 98 7.01 2.81 11.72
CA ARG A 98 6.36 3.37 12.89
C ARG A 98 7.42 4.20 13.60
N GLU A 99 7.26 5.53 13.64
CA GLU A 99 8.02 6.41 14.54
C GLU A 99 7.55 6.22 15.99
N GLU A 100 7.29 4.97 16.38
CA GLU A 100 6.90 4.58 17.72
C GLU A 100 8.18 4.17 18.44
N MET A 101 8.52 4.86 19.52
CA MET A 101 9.59 4.41 20.40
C MET A 101 9.08 3.21 21.18
N VAL A 102 9.60 2.02 20.85
CA VAL A 102 9.23 0.77 21.51
C VAL A 102 10.30 0.43 22.54
N PHE A 103 9.87 0.23 23.79
CA PHE A 103 10.73 -0.20 24.89
C PHE A 103 10.66 -1.71 25.05
N ALA A 104 11.79 -2.35 25.29
CA ALA A 104 11.88 -3.78 25.54
C ALA A 104 11.42 -4.15 26.96
N SER A 105 11.34 -3.19 27.90
CA SER A 105 10.88 -3.40 29.27
C SER A 105 10.27 -2.14 29.90
N GLY A 106 9.57 -2.31 31.02
CA GLY A 106 9.04 -1.19 31.81
C GLY A 106 10.12 -0.31 32.44
N GLU A 107 11.28 -0.88 32.79
CA GLU A 107 12.43 -0.10 33.30
C GLU A 107 12.99 0.84 32.24
N GLU A 108 13.10 0.38 31.00
CA GLU A 108 13.60 1.18 29.89
C GLU A 108 12.68 2.37 29.60
N PHE A 109 11.37 2.17 29.71
CA PHE A 109 10.38 3.23 29.62
C PHE A 109 10.53 4.26 30.75
N GLU A 110 10.69 3.84 32.01
CA GLU A 110 10.81 4.77 33.14
C GLU A 110 12.09 5.61 33.09
N ILE A 111 13.22 5.03 32.64
CA ILE A 111 14.46 5.76 32.42
C ILE A 111 14.28 6.82 31.34
N TYR A 112 13.64 6.47 30.23
CA TYR A 112 13.38 7.42 29.15
C TYR A 112 12.40 8.52 29.57
N ARG A 113 11.37 8.16 30.34
CA ARG A 113 10.40 9.09 30.92
C ARG A 113 11.06 10.09 31.87
N GLN A 114 11.98 9.65 32.74
CA GLN A 114 12.73 10.57 33.63
C GLN A 114 13.54 11.59 32.84
N LYS A 115 14.27 11.15 31.81
CA LYS A 115 15.03 12.06 30.93
C LYS A 115 14.14 13.10 30.25
N LEU A 116 12.96 12.68 29.77
CA LEU A 116 11.98 13.58 29.18
C LEU A 116 11.48 14.65 30.17
N LEU A 117 11.25 14.26 31.43
CA LEU A 117 10.80 15.19 32.47
C LEU A 117 11.90 16.18 32.87
N GLU A 118 13.16 15.74 32.89
CA GLU A 118 14.33 16.60 33.12
C GLU A 118 14.54 17.59 31.96
N GLU A 119 14.40 17.15 30.71
CA GLU A 119 14.51 18.00 29.51
C GLU A 119 13.37 19.01 29.39
N MET A 120 12.18 18.68 29.87
CA MET A 120 11.02 19.58 29.88
C MET A 120 11.06 20.62 31.02
N GLY A 121 12.12 20.64 31.84
CA GLY A 121 12.31 21.65 32.87
C GLY A 121 11.37 21.48 34.06
N GLY A 122 11.21 20.25 34.55
CA GLY A 122 10.61 20.02 35.87
C GLY A 122 11.53 20.55 36.98
N GLU A 123 11.45 21.86 37.25
CA GLU A 123 11.76 22.39 38.57
C GLU A 123 10.63 21.98 39.53
N ASP A 124 11.01 21.46 40.69
CA ASP A 124 10.13 21.04 41.80
C ASP A 124 9.13 22.12 42.26
#